data_AF-A0A416VV65-F1
#
_entry.id   AF-A0A416VV65-F1
#
_cell.length_a   1.000
_cell.length_b   1.000
_cell.length_c   1.000
_cell.angle_alpha   90.00
_cell.angle_beta   90.00
_cell.angle_gamma   90.00
#
_symmetry.space_group_name_H-M   'P 1'
#
loop_
_entity.id
_entity.type
_entity.pdbx_description
1 polymer ?
#
loop_
_entity_poly.entity_id
_entity_poly.type
_entity_poly.pdbx_seq_one_letter_code
_entity_poly.pdbx_strand_id
1 'polypeptide(L)'
;MFCLLYLKNITINDVIKSFFPISNGGYWWFLKAYFIIYLISPILEDGIRTITKKKFQIILFIYACVIYIGSFIGLSLGTSIYNLLLVYLLGRYMAMYPFLLLDKINYKTFLCILFFFLSLVSLFYWKSYDEGLRLLLSNCDFLVLLMAISLVLFCNRFLWSNRNINYILKGVFSIYLITDHVNFRDYVMVDLLNIFNSSIEVTIFKVNVLIGVCLLLELIRKLLYNNIDIKVSHFIERKIGL
;
A
#
# COMPACT_ATOMS: atom_id res chain seq x y z
N MET A 1 -9.38 17.61 0.97
CA MET A 1 -10.02 18.72 1.73
C MET A 1 -9.62 18.73 3.21
N PHE A 2 -9.65 17.60 3.94
CA PHE A 2 -9.28 17.60 5.38
C PHE A 2 -7.78 17.78 5.69
N CYS A 3 -6.85 17.50 4.77
CA CYS A 3 -5.42 17.78 4.96
C CYS A 3 -5.06 19.29 5.03
N LEU A 4 -5.98 20.18 4.65
CA LEU A 4 -5.74 21.63 4.70
C LEU A 4 -5.79 22.19 6.12
N LEU A 5 -6.40 21.52 7.09
CA LEU A 5 -6.63 22.11 8.42
C LEU A 5 -5.40 22.09 9.36
N TYR A 6 -4.31 21.39 9.00
CA TYR A 6 -3.17 21.17 9.90
C TYR A 6 -1.86 21.82 9.44
N LEU A 7 -1.90 22.62 8.36
CA LEU A 7 -0.70 23.21 7.78
C LEU A 7 -0.46 24.60 8.36
N LYS A 8 0.63 24.75 9.12
CA LYS A 8 1.04 26.00 9.78
C LYS A 8 1.51 27.10 8.81
N ASN A 9 1.31 26.95 7.50
CA ASN A 9 1.46 27.96 6.44
C ASN A 9 0.96 27.37 5.11
N ILE A 10 -0.32 27.56 4.78
CA ILE A 10 -0.88 27.09 3.50
C ILE A 10 -0.65 28.17 2.45
N THR A 11 0.07 27.85 1.37
CA THR A 11 0.11 28.73 0.20
C THR A 11 -1.04 28.40 -0.75
N ILE A 12 -1.46 29.38 -1.56
CA ILE A 12 -2.46 29.17 -2.64
C ILE A 12 -2.00 28.06 -3.60
N ASN A 13 -0.69 27.93 -3.80
CA ASN A 13 -0.09 26.86 -4.60
C ASN A 13 -0.36 25.47 -4.00
N ASP A 14 -0.31 25.32 -2.67
CA ASP A 14 -0.61 24.05 -1.99
C ASP A 14 -2.09 23.69 -2.12
N VAL A 15 -2.98 24.68 -2.07
CA VAL A 15 -4.42 24.49 -2.32
C VAL A 15 -4.63 23.99 -3.74
N ILE A 16 -4.07 24.65 -4.75
CA ILE A 16 -4.17 24.23 -6.16
C ILE A 16 -3.59 22.82 -6.36
N LYS A 17 -2.44 22.52 -5.76
CA LYS A 17 -1.83 21.18 -5.82
C LYS A 17 -2.70 20.11 -5.17
N SER A 18 -3.43 20.43 -4.11
CA SER A 18 -4.34 19.49 -3.46
C SER A 18 -5.53 19.07 -4.35
N PHE A 19 -5.91 19.89 -5.33
CA PHE A 19 -6.93 19.53 -6.33
C PHE A 19 -6.39 18.63 -7.45
N PHE A 20 -5.06 18.58 -7.64
CA PHE A 20 -4.41 17.75 -8.64
C PHE A 20 -3.36 16.81 -8.01
N PRO A 21 -3.79 15.89 -7.13
CA PRO A 21 -2.89 15.01 -6.38
C PRO A 21 -2.10 14.03 -7.27
N ILE A 22 -2.56 13.84 -8.51
CA ILE A 22 -1.95 12.90 -9.49
C ILE A 22 -0.87 13.59 -10.34
N SER A 23 -1.09 14.85 -10.78
CA SER A 23 -0.18 15.53 -11.70
C SER A 23 0.93 16.31 -11.00
N ASN A 24 0.73 16.73 -9.75
CA ASN A 24 1.67 17.63 -9.09
C ASN A 24 2.61 16.91 -8.11
N GLY A 25 3.91 16.98 -8.39
CA GLY A 25 4.97 17.08 -7.38
C GLY A 25 5.12 15.96 -6.35
N GLY A 26 5.16 14.69 -6.76
CA GLY A 26 5.76 13.65 -5.89
C GLY A 26 4.98 13.17 -4.66
N TYR A 27 3.99 13.93 -4.15
CA TYR A 27 3.45 13.77 -2.79
C TYR A 27 2.96 12.36 -2.46
N TRP A 28 2.18 11.74 -3.35
CA TRP A 28 1.69 10.36 -3.18
C TRP A 28 2.18 9.49 -4.34
N TRP A 29 3.33 8.84 -4.16
CA TRP A 29 3.93 7.99 -5.20
C TRP A 29 3.01 6.79 -5.55
N PHE A 30 2.43 6.14 -4.54
CA PHE A 30 1.57 4.97 -4.72
C PHE A 30 0.27 5.35 -5.42
N LEU A 31 -0.38 6.46 -5.04
CA LEU A 31 -1.59 6.95 -5.69
C LEU A 31 -1.37 7.11 -7.20
N LYS A 32 -0.30 7.79 -7.58
CA LYS A 32 0.04 8.03 -8.99
C LYS A 32 0.31 6.74 -9.75
N ALA A 33 1.16 5.87 -9.20
CA ALA A 33 1.48 4.59 -9.80
C ALA A 33 0.23 3.72 -9.96
N TYR A 34 -0.63 3.69 -8.95
CA TYR A 34 -1.89 2.96 -8.95
C TYR A 34 -2.83 3.46 -10.05
N PHE A 35 -3.03 4.78 -10.16
CA PHE A 35 -3.85 5.36 -11.22
C PHE A 35 -3.32 5.05 -12.62
N ILE A 36 -2.01 5.15 -12.84
CA ILE A 36 -1.41 4.82 -14.14
C ILE A 36 -1.64 3.34 -14.46
N ILE A 37 -1.35 2.43 -13.52
CA ILE A 37 -1.55 0.99 -13.69
C ILE A 37 -3.03 0.68 -13.95
N TYR A 38 -3.94 1.33 -13.23
CA TYR A 38 -5.38 1.18 -13.44
C TYR A 38 -5.80 1.55 -14.88
N LEU A 39 -5.31 2.68 -15.40
CA LEU A 39 -5.61 3.11 -16.77
C LEU A 39 -5.06 2.16 -17.83
N ILE A 40 -3.85 1.63 -17.64
CA ILE A 40 -3.25 0.69 -18.59
C ILE A 40 -3.67 -0.77 -18.35
N SER A 41 -4.40 -1.05 -17.27
CA SER A 41 -4.78 -2.41 -16.88
C SER A 41 -5.52 -3.19 -17.97
N PRO A 42 -6.42 -2.60 -18.79
CA PRO A 42 -7.05 -3.33 -19.90
C PRO A 42 -6.04 -3.79 -20.95
N ILE A 43 -5.08 -2.93 -21.30
CA ILE A 43 -4.02 -3.24 -22.26
C ILE A 43 -3.09 -4.33 -21.71
N LEU A 44 -2.73 -4.23 -20.43
CA LEU A 44 -1.94 -5.26 -19.75
C LEU A 44 -2.68 -6.60 -19.75
N GLU A 45 -3.99 -6.59 -19.51
CA GLU A 45 -4.82 -7.78 -19.47
C GLU A 45 -4.89 -8.48 -20.82
N ASP A 46 -5.10 -7.73 -21.91
CA ASP A 46 -5.08 -8.28 -23.26
C ASP A 46 -3.72 -8.89 -23.59
N GLY A 47 -2.63 -8.21 -23.21
CA GLY A 47 -1.28 -8.73 -23.35
C GLY A 47 -1.07 -10.06 -22.61
N ILE A 48 -1.44 -10.12 -21.33
CA ILE A 48 -1.27 -11.32 -20.49
C ILE A 48 -2.01 -12.53 -21.07
N ARG A 49 -3.21 -12.33 -21.62
CA ARG A 49 -4.04 -13.43 -22.19
C ARG A 49 -3.39 -14.11 -23.39
N THR A 50 -2.52 -13.42 -24.12
CA THR A 50 -1.83 -13.98 -25.29
C THR A 50 -0.60 -14.82 -24.92
N ILE A 51 -0.12 -14.73 -23.68
CA ILE A 51 1.14 -15.32 -23.24
C ILE A 51 0.88 -16.66 -22.54
N THR A 52 1.71 -17.67 -22.80
CA THR A 52 1.61 -18.96 -22.12
C THR A 52 2.06 -18.86 -20.65
N LYS A 53 1.52 -19.71 -19.77
CA LYS A 53 1.90 -19.77 -18.35
C LYS A 53 3.42 -19.76 -18.11
N LYS A 54 4.17 -20.57 -18.88
CA LYS A 54 5.64 -20.66 -18.77
C LYS A 54 6.32 -19.34 -19.14
N LYS A 55 5.90 -18.70 -20.24
CA LYS A 55 6.45 -17.41 -20.64
C LYS A 55 6.13 -16.32 -19.61
N PHE A 56 4.91 -16.33 -19.03
CA PHE A 56 4.56 -15.38 -17.99
C PHE A 56 5.39 -15.58 -16.71
N GLN A 57 5.65 -16.83 -16.30
CA GLN A 57 6.58 -17.12 -15.19
C GLN A 57 7.99 -16.59 -15.44
N ILE A 58 8.52 -16.77 -16.66
CA ILE A 58 9.84 -16.27 -17.04
C ILE A 58 9.87 -14.74 -16.99
N ILE A 59 8.83 -14.07 -17.52
CA ILE A 59 8.72 -12.61 -17.46
C ILE A 59 8.70 -12.12 -16.00
N LEU A 60 7.89 -12.74 -15.15
CA LEU A 60 7.82 -12.39 -13.73
C LEU A 60 9.15 -12.60 -13.01
N PHE A 61 9.83 -13.71 -13.29
CA PHE A 61 11.11 -14.03 -12.68
C PHE A 61 12.18 -13.01 -13.09
N ILE A 62 12.32 -12.75 -14.40
CA ILE A 62 13.26 -11.74 -14.91
C ILE A 62 12.93 -10.37 -14.34
N TYR A 63 11.66 -9.99 -14.33
CA TYR A 63 11.24 -8.67 -13.84
C TYR A 63 11.52 -8.51 -12.35
N ALA A 64 11.20 -9.53 -11.54
CA ALA A 64 11.55 -9.55 -10.12
C ALA A 64 13.06 -9.43 -9.93
N CYS A 65 13.88 -10.19 -10.67
CA CYS A 65 15.34 -10.06 -10.61
C CYS A 65 15.80 -8.63 -10.90
N VAL A 66 15.27 -7.97 -11.94
CA VAL A 66 15.62 -6.58 -12.26
C VAL A 66 15.27 -5.62 -11.12
N ILE A 67 14.08 -5.76 -10.51
CA ILE A 67 13.65 -4.89 -9.40
C ILE A 67 14.51 -5.10 -8.15
N TYR A 68 14.70 -6.35 -7.76
CA TYR A 68 15.39 -6.69 -6.49
C TYR A 68 16.91 -6.53 -6.59
N ILE A 69 17.53 -6.97 -7.69
CA ILE A 69 18.97 -6.76 -7.93
C ILE A 69 19.24 -5.27 -8.17
N GLY A 70 18.37 -4.59 -8.92
CA GLY A 70 18.47 -3.14 -9.12
C GLY A 70 18.43 -2.37 -7.80
N SER A 71 17.52 -2.74 -6.89
CA SER A 71 17.48 -2.15 -5.55
C SER A 71 18.73 -2.45 -4.73
N PHE A 72 19.31 -3.64 -4.85
CA PHE A 72 20.54 -4.01 -4.14
C PHE A 72 21.75 -3.18 -4.59
N ILE A 73 21.79 -2.77 -5.87
CA ILE A 73 22.85 -1.92 -6.45
C ILE A 73 22.54 -0.42 -6.25
N GLY A 74 21.50 -0.08 -5.46
CA GLY A 74 21.19 1.29 -5.08
C GLY A 74 20.23 2.04 -6.01
N LEU A 75 19.54 1.35 -6.95
CA LEU A 75 18.46 1.96 -7.71
C LEU A 75 17.22 2.12 -6.82
N SER A 76 16.63 3.32 -6.78
CA SER A 76 15.45 3.64 -5.97
C SER A 76 14.14 3.11 -6.57
N LEU A 77 14.04 1.79 -6.74
CA LEU A 77 12.89 1.13 -7.36
C LEU A 77 11.74 0.83 -6.39
N GLY A 78 11.96 0.90 -5.07
CA GLY A 78 11.00 0.47 -4.05
C GLY A 78 9.72 1.29 -3.94
N THR A 79 9.81 2.59 -4.24
CA THR A 79 8.68 3.54 -4.24
C THR A 79 8.39 4.04 -5.64
N SER A 80 8.31 3.10 -6.59
CA SER A 80 8.14 3.40 -8.01
C SER A 80 6.96 2.66 -8.63
N ILE A 81 6.55 3.12 -9.80
CA ILE A 81 5.59 2.42 -10.64
C ILE A 81 6.06 1.01 -11.02
N TYR A 82 7.38 0.79 -11.09
CA TYR A 82 7.95 -0.50 -11.47
C TYR A 82 7.66 -1.57 -10.41
N ASN A 83 7.83 -1.25 -9.12
CA ASN A 83 7.50 -2.17 -8.04
C ASN A 83 5.99 -2.46 -8.00
N LEU A 84 5.16 -1.42 -8.18
CA LEU A 84 3.70 -1.61 -8.20
C LEU A 84 3.24 -2.43 -9.40
N LEU A 85 3.89 -2.29 -10.56
CA LEU A 85 3.61 -3.11 -11.74
C LEU A 85 3.98 -4.57 -11.50
N LEU A 86 5.12 -4.85 -10.86
CA LEU A 86 5.49 -6.21 -10.46
C LEU A 86 4.43 -6.82 -9.53
N VAL A 87 4.00 -6.10 -8.51
CA VAL A 87 2.94 -6.53 -7.59
C VAL A 87 1.62 -6.79 -8.33
N TYR A 88 1.23 -5.91 -9.25
CA TYR A 88 0.05 -6.11 -10.09
C TYR A 88 0.14 -7.39 -10.93
N LEU A 89 1.26 -7.60 -11.63
CA LEU A 89 1.46 -8.78 -12.48
C LEU A 89 1.49 -10.07 -11.66
N LEU A 90 2.10 -10.07 -10.48
CA LEU A 90 2.07 -11.19 -9.54
C LEU A 90 0.66 -11.49 -9.05
N GLY A 91 -0.09 -10.45 -8.66
CA GLY A 91 -1.51 -10.55 -8.33
C GLY A 91 -2.33 -11.21 -9.44
N ARG A 92 -2.12 -10.74 -10.68
CA ARG A 92 -2.83 -11.29 -11.84
C ARG A 92 -2.45 -12.73 -12.12
N TYR A 93 -1.17 -13.07 -12.01
CA TYR A 93 -0.69 -14.45 -12.15
C TYR A 93 -1.35 -15.39 -11.13
N MET A 94 -1.42 -14.98 -9.86
CA MET A 94 -2.05 -15.76 -8.79
C MET A 94 -3.55 -15.97 -9.05
N ALA A 95 -4.24 -14.96 -9.61
CA ALA A 95 -5.65 -15.07 -9.97
C ALA A 95 -5.90 -15.99 -11.17
N MET A 96 -5.02 -15.97 -12.18
CA MET A 96 -5.17 -16.79 -13.40
C MET A 96 -4.74 -18.25 -13.20
N TYR A 97 -3.74 -18.46 -12.34
CA TYR A 97 -3.17 -19.78 -12.05
C TYR A 97 -3.21 -20.02 -10.55
N PRO A 98 -4.38 -20.33 -9.97
CA PRO A 98 -4.47 -20.66 -8.55
C PRO A 98 -3.50 -21.80 -8.25
N PHE A 99 -2.57 -21.54 -7.34
CA PHE A 99 -1.55 -22.49 -6.96
C PHE A 99 -2.19 -23.62 -6.14
N LEU A 100 -2.06 -24.88 -6.57
CA LEU A 100 -2.46 -26.06 -5.78
C LEU A 100 -1.68 -26.20 -4.45
N LEU A 101 -0.54 -25.50 -4.32
CA LEU A 101 0.23 -25.41 -3.08
C LEU A 101 -0.45 -24.54 -2.01
N LEU A 102 -1.43 -23.71 -2.39
CA LEU A 102 -2.14 -22.79 -1.49
C LEU A 102 -2.94 -23.48 -0.42
N ASP A 103 -3.44 -24.68 -0.69
CA ASP A 103 -4.14 -25.49 0.30
C ASP A 103 -3.17 -26.04 1.36
N LYS A 104 -1.89 -26.23 0.99
CA LYS A 104 -0.86 -26.83 1.86
C LYS A 104 -0.13 -25.85 2.79
N ILE A 105 -0.17 -24.54 2.52
CA ILE A 105 0.47 -23.54 3.39
C ILE A 105 -0.38 -23.33 4.66
N ASN A 106 -0.14 -24.15 5.68
CA ASN A 106 -0.87 -24.09 6.93
C ASN A 106 -0.70 -22.73 7.64
N TYR A 107 -1.64 -22.38 8.54
CA TYR A 107 -1.56 -21.14 9.34
C TYR A 107 -0.24 -21.03 10.12
N LYS A 108 0.37 -22.16 10.45
CA LYS A 108 1.69 -22.26 11.09
C LYS A 108 2.80 -21.67 10.21
N THR A 109 2.82 -21.98 8.91
CA THR A 109 3.83 -21.45 7.98
C THR A 109 3.67 -19.95 7.80
N PHE A 110 2.44 -19.44 7.76
CA PHE A 110 2.16 -18.00 7.76
C PHE A 110 2.66 -17.32 9.04
N LEU A 111 2.33 -17.87 10.22
CA LEU A 111 2.83 -17.36 11.50
C LEU A 111 4.35 -17.39 11.57
N CYS A 112 5.01 -18.44 11.08
CA CYS A 112 6.47 -18.49 11.01
C CYS A 112 7.06 -17.38 10.14
N ILE A 113 6.46 -17.08 8.98
CA ILE A 113 6.91 -15.98 8.11
C ILE A 113 6.71 -14.63 8.79
N LEU A 114 5.56 -14.42 9.44
CA LEU A 114 5.29 -13.20 10.22
C LEU A 114 6.26 -13.03 11.39
N PHE A 115 6.49 -14.07 12.18
CA PHE A 115 7.40 -14.05 13.31
C PHE A 115 8.85 -13.83 12.87
N PHE A 116 9.27 -14.45 11.76
CA PHE A 116 10.59 -14.21 11.17
C PHE A 116 10.74 -12.74 10.78
N PHE A 117 9.73 -12.14 10.14
CA PHE A 117 9.78 -10.73 9.76
C PHE A 117 9.74 -9.79 10.97
N LEU A 118 8.86 -10.03 11.94
CA LEU A 118 8.82 -9.28 13.21
C LEU A 118 10.15 -9.38 13.95
N SER A 119 10.82 -10.55 13.91
CA SER A 119 12.15 -10.72 14.48
C SER A 119 13.21 -9.90 13.76
N LEU A 120 13.19 -9.83 12.42
CA LEU A 120 14.07 -8.96 11.64
C LEU A 120 13.85 -7.47 11.94
N VAL A 121 12.59 -7.05 12.07
CA VAL A 121 12.24 -5.68 12.48
C VAL A 121 12.71 -5.40 13.90
N SER A 122 12.59 -6.36 14.83
CA SER A 122 13.07 -6.20 16.21
C SER A 122 14.60 -6.10 16.31
N LEU A 123 15.35 -6.82 15.46
CA LEU A 123 16.81 -6.72 15.36
C LEU A 123 17.25 -5.32 14.89
N PHE A 124 16.44 -4.65 14.07
CA PHE A 124 16.66 -3.26 13.64
C PHE A 124 16.54 -2.24 14.78
N TYR A 125 15.60 -2.45 15.72
CA TYR A 125 15.49 -1.62 16.91
C TYR A 125 16.63 -1.84 17.91
N TRP A 126 17.26 -3.03 17.90
CA TRP A 126 18.36 -3.37 18.82
C TRP A 126 19.72 -2.89 18.31
N LYS A 127 20.04 -3.09 17.02
CA LYS A 127 21.29 -2.62 16.43
C LYS A 127 21.07 -1.27 15.76
N SER A 128 21.61 -0.22 16.38
CA SER A 128 21.78 1.10 15.78
C SER A 128 22.26 1.01 14.32
N TYR A 129 21.39 1.46 13.41
CA TYR A 129 21.60 1.78 11.99
C TYR A 129 22.81 1.11 11.30
N ASP A 130 22.63 -0.12 10.84
CA ASP A 130 23.54 -0.76 9.86
C ASP A 130 22.91 -0.73 8.46
N GLU A 131 23.63 -0.21 7.46
CA GLU A 131 23.15 -0.02 6.07
C GLU A 131 22.76 -1.35 5.40
N GLY A 132 23.40 -2.47 5.79
CA GLY A 132 23.07 -3.80 5.26
C GLY A 132 21.67 -4.30 5.66
N LEU A 133 21.19 -3.93 6.84
CA LEU A 133 19.85 -4.30 7.32
C LEU A 133 18.76 -3.37 6.75
N ARG A 134 19.12 -2.14 6.39
CA ARG A 134 18.22 -1.19 5.70
C ARG A 134 17.80 -1.70 4.32
N LEU A 135 18.71 -2.39 3.64
CA LEU A 135 18.47 -3.04 2.35
C LEU A 135 17.58 -4.29 2.45
N LEU A 136 17.33 -4.83 3.64
CA LEU A 136 16.48 -6.02 3.90
C LEU A 136 15.05 -5.68 4.37
N LEU A 137 14.81 -4.40 4.71
CA LEU A 137 13.53 -3.86 5.18
C LEU A 137 13.00 -2.69 4.32
N SER A 138 13.63 -2.41 3.20
CA SER A 138 13.19 -1.46 2.18
C SER A 138 11.88 -1.93 1.53
N ASN A 139 11.10 -0.98 0.99
CA ASN A 139 9.88 -1.26 0.22
C ASN A 139 10.14 -2.11 -1.04
N CYS A 140 11.42 -2.29 -1.39
CA CYS A 140 11.90 -3.08 -2.49
C CYS A 140 12.46 -4.44 -2.05
N ASP A 141 12.10 -4.95 -0.87
CA ASP A 141 12.63 -6.22 -0.40
C ASP A 141 11.82 -7.44 -0.81
N PHE A 142 12.55 -8.47 -1.22
CA PHE A 142 11.95 -9.76 -1.58
C PHE A 142 11.19 -10.38 -0.40
N LEU A 143 11.66 -10.16 0.83
CA LEU A 143 10.99 -10.61 2.05
C LEU A 143 9.63 -9.92 2.24
N VAL A 144 9.56 -8.62 1.98
CA VAL A 144 8.31 -7.84 2.08
C VAL A 144 7.31 -8.34 1.05
N LEU A 145 7.75 -8.67 -0.17
CA LEU A 145 6.89 -9.27 -1.19
C LEU A 145 6.37 -10.65 -0.75
N LEU A 146 7.24 -11.52 -0.23
CA LEU A 146 6.83 -12.84 0.28
C LEU A 146 5.82 -12.73 1.42
N MET A 147 5.99 -11.75 2.31
CA MET A 147 5.02 -11.45 3.37
C MET A 147 3.67 -11.02 2.78
N ALA A 148 3.67 -10.09 1.82
CA ALA A 148 2.46 -9.61 1.17
C ALA A 148 1.71 -10.76 0.48
N ILE A 149 2.44 -11.61 -0.26
CA ILE A 149 1.88 -12.83 -0.86
C ILE A 149 1.28 -13.71 0.24
N SER A 150 2.05 -14.03 1.28
CA SER A 150 1.60 -14.89 2.38
C SER A 150 0.34 -14.37 3.08
N LEU A 151 0.24 -13.06 3.28
CA LEU A 151 -0.93 -12.40 3.84
C LEU A 151 -2.16 -12.54 2.94
N VAL A 152 -2.01 -12.30 1.62
CA VAL A 152 -3.10 -12.51 0.65
C VAL A 152 -3.57 -13.96 0.67
N LEU A 153 -2.64 -14.91 0.72
CA LEU A 153 -2.98 -16.34 0.78
C LEU A 153 -3.68 -16.72 2.09
N PHE A 154 -3.25 -16.15 3.20
CA PHE A 154 -3.91 -16.33 4.50
C PHE A 154 -5.33 -15.76 4.47
N CYS A 155 -5.51 -14.54 3.98
CA CYS A 155 -6.81 -13.88 3.87
C CYS A 155 -7.77 -14.66 2.95
N ASN A 156 -7.28 -15.22 1.84
CA ASN A 156 -8.10 -16.01 0.90
C ASN A 156 -8.70 -17.28 1.51
N ARG A 157 -8.20 -17.76 2.66
CA ARG A 157 -8.79 -18.91 3.38
C ARG A 157 -10.07 -18.55 4.13
N PHE A 158 -10.27 -17.28 4.45
CA PHE A 158 -11.45 -16.83 5.17
C PHE A 158 -12.56 -16.48 4.18
N LEU A 159 -13.60 -17.31 4.14
CA LEU A 159 -14.84 -17.02 3.41
C LEU A 159 -15.78 -16.08 4.19
N TRP A 160 -15.36 -15.61 5.37
CA TRP A 160 -16.18 -14.79 6.23
C TRP A 160 -16.23 -13.35 5.73
N SER A 161 -17.45 -12.81 5.60
CA SER A 161 -17.68 -11.40 5.33
C SER A 161 -18.57 -10.81 6.41
N ASN A 162 -18.22 -9.62 6.87
CA ASN A 162 -19.02 -8.86 7.83
C ASN A 162 -19.30 -7.48 7.26
N ARG A 163 -20.59 -7.13 7.15
CA ARG A 163 -21.04 -5.86 6.57
C ARG A 163 -20.45 -4.65 7.28
N ASN A 164 -20.36 -4.68 8.60
CA ASN A 164 -19.84 -3.56 9.41
C ASN A 164 -18.34 -3.39 9.19
N ILE A 165 -17.60 -4.49 9.21
CA ILE A 165 -16.16 -4.48 8.92
C ILE A 165 -15.92 -3.95 7.50
N ASN A 166 -16.64 -4.46 6.50
CA ASN A 166 -16.51 -4.00 5.12
C ASN A 166 -16.85 -2.51 4.96
N TYR A 167 -17.84 -2.00 5.71
CA TYR A 167 -18.17 -0.57 5.70
C TYR A 167 -17.03 0.31 6.24
N ILE A 168 -16.39 -0.14 7.33
CA ILE A 168 -15.21 0.52 7.91
C ILE A 168 -14.04 0.46 6.93
N LEU A 169 -13.77 -0.72 6.36
CA LEU A 169 -12.64 -0.96 5.44
C LEU A 169 -12.70 -0.11 4.17
N LYS A 170 -13.88 0.33 3.72
CA LYS A 170 -14.00 1.31 2.62
C LYS A 170 -13.23 2.61 2.86
N GLY A 171 -12.93 2.94 4.12
CA GLY A 171 -12.18 4.14 4.51
C GLY A 171 -10.65 4.00 4.50
N VAL A 172 -10.11 2.79 4.34
CA VAL A 172 -8.66 2.52 4.50
C VAL A 172 -7.81 3.31 3.51
N PHE A 173 -8.29 3.49 2.28
CA PHE A 173 -7.61 4.29 1.29
C PHE A 173 -7.52 5.78 1.68
N SER A 174 -8.58 6.33 2.27
CA SER A 174 -8.58 7.70 2.79
C SER A 174 -7.58 7.88 3.92
N ILE A 175 -7.44 6.88 4.80
CA ILE A 175 -6.43 6.88 5.87
C ILE A 175 -5.03 6.93 5.26
N TYR A 176 -4.75 6.08 4.28
CA TYR A 176 -3.47 6.08 3.57
C TYR A 176 -3.12 7.47 3.04
N LEU A 177 -4.06 8.15 2.37
CA LEU A 177 -3.84 9.50 1.82
C LEU A 177 -3.51 10.54 2.89
N ILE A 178 -4.16 10.44 4.05
CA ILE A 178 -3.88 11.32 5.20
C ILE A 178 -2.48 11.02 5.75
N THR A 179 -2.19 9.75 6.03
CA THR A 179 -0.95 9.33 6.68
C THR A 179 0.30 9.51 5.81
N ASP A 180 0.18 9.37 4.49
CA ASP A 180 1.30 9.49 3.55
C ASP A 180 1.43 10.90 2.94
N HIS A 181 0.60 11.86 3.38
CA HIS A 181 0.79 13.26 2.98
C HIS A 181 2.14 13.77 3.53
N VAL A 182 3.01 14.30 2.68
CA VAL A 182 4.41 14.65 3.00
C VAL A 182 4.57 15.39 4.34
N ASN A 183 3.83 16.48 4.53
CA ASN A 183 3.95 17.27 5.77
C ASN A 183 3.38 16.56 7.01
N PHE A 184 2.41 15.67 6.82
CA PHE A 184 1.81 14.94 7.93
C PHE A 184 2.66 13.71 8.30
N ARG A 185 3.25 13.05 7.31
CA ARG A 185 4.14 11.90 7.51
C ARG A 185 5.34 12.27 8.38
N ASP A 186 6.00 13.39 8.08
CA ASP A 186 7.19 13.80 8.82
C ASP A 186 6.85 14.16 10.28
N TYR A 187 5.75 14.91 10.49
CA TYR A 187 5.20 15.19 11.82
C TYR A 187 4.81 13.92 12.58
N VAL A 188 4.15 12.97 11.91
CA VAL A 188 3.74 11.70 12.51
C VAL A 188 4.97 10.89 12.94
N MET A 189 5.97 10.76 12.08
CA MET A 189 7.16 9.95 12.34
C MET A 189 8.03 10.52 13.46
N VAL A 190 8.30 11.83 13.42
CA VAL A 190 9.25 12.49 14.32
C VAL A 190 8.59 12.92 15.62
N ASP A 191 7.44 13.61 15.55
CA ASP A 191 6.86 14.27 16.73
C ASP A 191 5.82 13.41 17.45
N LEU A 192 4.85 12.83 16.71
CA LEU A 192 3.77 12.04 17.32
C LEU A 192 4.25 10.66 17.78
N LEU A 193 4.78 9.89 16.83
CA LEU A 193 5.21 8.52 17.09
C LEU A 193 6.54 8.52 17.83
N ASN A 194 7.44 9.46 17.53
CA ASN A 194 8.79 9.53 18.10
C ASN A 194 9.50 8.17 17.99
N ILE A 195 9.40 7.56 16.81
CA ILE A 195 9.70 6.14 16.54
C ILE A 195 11.12 5.76 16.99
N PHE A 196 12.05 6.72 16.95
CA PHE A 196 13.46 6.49 17.29
C PHE A 196 13.73 6.45 18.80
N ASN A 197 12.84 7.01 19.63
CA ASN A 197 13.06 7.13 21.07
C ASN A 197 12.04 6.36 21.92
N SER A 198 10.93 5.89 21.34
CA SER A 198 9.93 5.08 22.05
C SER A 198 10.21 3.58 21.95
N SER A 199 9.86 2.84 23.00
CA SER A 199 9.85 1.37 22.94
C SER A 199 8.86 0.87 21.87
N ILE A 200 9.11 -0.32 21.32
CA ILE A 200 8.30 -0.93 20.26
C ILE A 200 6.82 -1.02 20.66
N GLU A 201 6.53 -1.40 21.91
CA GLU A 201 5.16 -1.52 22.43
C GLU A 201 4.43 -0.18 22.42
N VAL A 202 5.09 0.88 22.87
CA VAL A 202 4.55 2.25 22.86
C VAL A 202 4.34 2.72 21.43
N THR A 203 5.28 2.44 20.52
CA THR A 203 5.14 2.77 19.10
C THR A 203 3.93 2.06 18.48
N ILE A 204 3.75 0.76 18.73
CA ILE A 204 2.60 -0.02 18.25
C ILE A 204 1.30 0.58 18.79
N PHE A 205 1.24 0.91 20.09
CA PHE A 205 0.07 1.52 20.69
C PHE A 205 -0.29 2.86 20.01
N LYS A 206 0.70 3.75 19.84
CA LYS A 206 0.50 5.04 19.19
C LYS A 206 0.04 4.92 17.73
N VAL A 207 0.59 3.96 16.97
CA VAL A 207 0.16 3.68 15.59
C VAL A 207 -1.30 3.23 15.55
N ASN A 208 -1.71 2.35 16.45
CA ASN A 208 -3.11 1.91 16.53
C ASN A 208 -4.06 3.07 16.90
N VAL A 209 -3.66 3.94 17.83
CA VAL A 209 -4.42 5.15 18.18
C VAL A 209 -4.54 6.07 16.97
N LEU A 210 -3.45 6.32 16.24
CA LEU A 210 -3.45 7.14 15.03
C LEU A 210 -4.41 6.59 13.97
N ILE A 211 -4.33 5.30 13.66
CA ILE A 211 -5.23 4.63 12.71
C ILE A 211 -6.69 4.76 13.19
N GLY A 212 -6.95 4.57 14.48
CA GLY A 212 -8.27 4.76 15.09
C GLY A 212 -8.81 6.17 14.91
N VAL A 213 -7.98 7.20 15.14
CA VAL A 213 -8.35 8.61 14.92
C VAL A 213 -8.65 8.86 13.44
N CYS A 214 -7.81 8.40 12.52
CA CYS A 214 -8.05 8.53 11.08
C CYS A 214 -9.33 7.82 10.63
N LEU A 215 -9.63 6.65 11.19
CA LEU A 215 -10.90 5.93 10.95
C LEU A 215 -12.10 6.73 11.43
N LEU A 216 -12.04 7.31 12.63
CA LEU A 216 -13.11 8.16 13.17
C LEU A 216 -13.34 9.39 12.30
N LEU A 217 -12.27 10.06 11.88
CA LEU A 217 -12.35 11.21 10.96
C LEU A 217 -13.01 10.84 9.63
N GLU A 218 -12.67 9.67 9.09
CA GLU A 218 -13.27 9.17 7.85
C GLU A 218 -14.76 8.80 8.03
N LEU A 219 -15.14 8.26 9.19
CA LEU A 219 -16.55 8.00 9.51
C LEU A 219 -17.34 9.31 9.63
N ILE A 220 -16.78 10.33 10.29
CA ILE A 220 -17.39 11.67 10.37
C ILE A 220 -17.53 12.26 8.98
N ARG A 221 -16.49 12.18 8.14
CA ARG A 221 -16.54 12.65 6.74
C ARG A 221 -17.66 11.98 5.97
N LYS A 222 -17.78 10.65 6.07
CA LYS A 222 -18.85 9.90 5.40
C LYS A 222 -20.22 10.37 5.86
N LEU A 223 -20.44 10.58 7.16
CA LEU A 223 -21.72 11.08 7.69
C LEU A 223 -22.07 12.48 7.16
N LEU A 224 -21.09 13.38 7.07
CA LEU A 224 -21.30 14.75 6.60
C LEU A 224 -21.54 14.84 5.09
N TYR A 225 -20.85 14.02 4.29
CA TYR A 225 -20.81 14.17 2.83
C TYR A 225 -21.55 13.08 2.05
N ASN A 226 -22.15 12.06 2.70
CA ASN A 226 -22.79 10.93 2.01
C ASN A 226 -23.78 11.37 0.92
N ASN A 227 -24.61 12.38 1.22
CA ASN A 227 -25.63 12.86 0.31
C ASN A 227 -25.07 13.64 -0.89
N ILE A 228 -23.90 14.26 -0.74
CA ILE A 228 -23.22 14.99 -1.81
C ILE A 228 -22.49 14.00 -2.71
N ASP A 229 -21.78 13.04 -2.11
CA ASP A 229 -21.04 12.01 -2.82
C ASP A 229 -21.97 11.18 -3.74
N ILE A 230 -23.16 10.80 -3.26
CA ILE A 230 -24.18 10.08 -4.06
C ILE A 230 -24.68 10.91 -5.25
N LYS A 231 -24.86 12.23 -5.06
CA LYS A 231 -25.30 13.12 -6.15
C LYS A 231 -24.23 13.28 -7.21
N VAL A 232 -22.97 13.41 -6.79
CA VAL A 232 -21.83 13.54 -7.71
C VAL A 232 -21.59 12.23 -8.46
N SER A 233 -21.66 11.07 -7.80
CA SER A 233 -21.48 9.77 -8.47
C SER A 233 -22.53 9.56 -9.56
N HIS A 234 -23.81 9.80 -9.26
CA HIS A 234 -24.88 9.69 -10.24
C HIS A 234 -24.74 10.71 -11.40
N PHE A 235 -24.21 11.90 -11.13
CA PHE A 235 -23.94 12.87 -12.18
C PHE A 235 -22.81 12.39 -13.12
N ILE A 236 -21.75 11.81 -12.56
CA ILE A 236 -20.61 11.29 -13.33
C ILE A 236 -21.02 10.06 -14.13
N GLU A 237 -21.74 9.09 -13.52
CA GLU A 237 -22.27 7.90 -14.20
C GLU A 237 -23.11 8.28 -15.42
N ARG A 238 -24.03 9.24 -15.25
CA ARG A 238 -24.87 9.76 -16.34
C ARG A 238 -24.10 10.42 -17.48
N LYS A 239 -22.92 11.00 -17.21
CA LYS A 239 -22.11 11.72 -18.22
C LYS A 239 -21.07 10.83 -18.90
N ILE A 240 -20.57 9.83 -18.20
CA ILE A 240 -19.49 8.95 -18.69
C ILE A 240 -20.04 7.64 -19.28
N GLY A 241 -21.32 7.32 -19.06
CA GLY A 241 -21.95 6.15 -19.68
C GLY A 241 -21.36 4.83 -19.19
N LEU A 242 -21.08 4.77 -17.88
CA LEU A 242 -20.81 3.52 -17.16
C LEU A 242 -22.12 2.96 -16.60
#